data_AF-X0RVH9-F1
#
_entry.id   AF-X0RVH9-F1
#
_cell.length_a   1.000
_cell.length_b   1.000
_cell.length_c   1.000
_cell.angle_alpha   90.00
_cell.angle_beta   90.00
_cell.angle_gamma   90.00
#
_symmetry.space_group_name_H-M   'P 1'
#
loop_
_entity.id
_entity.type
_entity.pdbx_description
1 polymer ?
#
loop_
_entity_poly.entity_id
_entity_poly.type
_entity_poly.pdbx_seq_one_letter_code
_entity_poly.pdbx_strand_id
1 'polypeptide(L)'
;MTGETRILHIIIAAFLLSASCVNLISAETNELDYQNILNFQPLSEPPEPIRQVAEFEPMEGVLIRYSFGISYEIIAEMAEDVEVVTIVASSSQQSYVVSQYQNNGVNLNHCSFLIAPSDSYWTRDYGPWFAFTGNDELGVIDFTYNRPRPNDNAIPSAYASDQGLPLYFMPLEQAGGNYMT
;
A
#
# COMPACT_ATOMS: atom_id res chain seq x y z
N MET A 1 -32.78 -4.30 -17.29
CA MET A 1 -31.34 -4.56 -17.14
C MET A 1 -30.78 -3.43 -16.32
N THR A 2 -30.66 -3.66 -15.02
CA THR A 2 -30.23 -2.68 -14.02
C THR A 2 -28.71 -2.59 -14.06
N GLY A 3 -28.18 -1.43 -14.44
CA GLY A 3 -26.74 -1.14 -14.37
C GLY A 3 -26.40 -0.74 -12.94
N GLU A 4 -25.71 -1.62 -12.22
CA GLU A 4 -25.03 -1.27 -10.98
C GLU A 4 -23.70 -0.61 -11.33
N THR A 5 -23.59 0.69 -11.03
CA THR A 5 -22.33 1.43 -11.04
C THR A 5 -21.49 0.94 -9.86
N ARG A 6 -20.41 0.22 -10.15
CA ARG A 6 -19.40 -0.14 -9.15
C ARG A 6 -18.54 1.08 -8.85
N ILE A 7 -18.75 1.68 -7.69
CA ILE A 7 -17.86 2.68 -7.09
C ILE A 7 -16.62 1.91 -6.60
N LEU A 8 -15.40 2.38 -6.91
CA LEU A 8 -14.15 1.66 -6.66
C LEU A 8 -13.25 2.47 -5.70
N HIS A 9 -12.73 1.76 -4.70
CA HIS A 9 -12.36 2.27 -3.38
C HIS A 9 -10.85 2.51 -3.22
N ILE A 10 -10.41 3.69 -2.74
CA ILE A 10 -8.99 4.10 -2.63
C ILE A 10 -8.56 4.30 -1.17
N ILE A 11 -7.38 3.78 -0.83
CA ILE A 11 -6.83 3.74 0.53
C ILE A 11 -5.42 4.38 0.58
N ILE A 12 -5.18 5.42 1.40
CA ILE A 12 -3.88 6.14 1.46
C ILE A 12 -3.27 6.14 2.89
N ALA A 13 -1.93 6.09 3.03
CA ALA A 13 -1.17 5.94 4.29
C ALA A 13 -0.59 7.28 4.85
N ALA A 14 -0.28 7.49 6.14
CA ALA A 14 0.08 8.83 6.69
C ALA A 14 1.58 9.07 7.09
N PHE A 15 1.96 10.34 7.35
CA PHE A 15 3.26 11.08 7.25
C PHE A 15 4.20 11.13 8.50
N LEU A 16 5.54 11.25 8.35
CA LEU A 16 6.49 12.16 9.09
C LEU A 16 8.02 11.99 8.78
N LEU A 17 8.75 13.10 8.93
CA LEU A 17 10.10 13.56 8.48
C LEU A 17 11.34 12.62 8.43
N SER A 18 12.21 12.94 7.45
CA SER A 18 13.47 12.31 7.06
C SER A 18 14.71 12.59 7.93
N ALA A 19 15.59 11.59 8.05
CA ALA A 19 17.04 11.78 8.25
C ALA A 19 17.82 10.91 7.25
N SER A 20 18.70 11.55 6.49
CA SER A 20 19.49 11.02 5.38
C SER A 20 20.82 10.39 5.82
N CYS A 21 21.25 9.34 5.12
CA CYS A 21 22.66 9.05 4.79
C CYS A 21 22.68 8.06 3.60
N VAL A 22 23.18 8.50 2.45
CA VAL A 22 23.39 7.71 1.23
C VAL A 22 24.74 7.03 1.30
N ASN A 23 24.81 5.74 0.97
CA ASN A 23 26.06 5.08 0.55
C ASN A 23 25.83 4.44 -0.82
N LEU A 24 26.61 4.90 -1.80
CA LEU A 24 26.68 4.38 -3.16
C LEU A 24 27.35 3.00 -3.18
N ILE A 25 26.63 1.94 -3.58
CA ILE A 25 27.22 0.71 -4.11
C ILE A 25 26.37 0.21 -5.30
N SER A 26 27.00 0.23 -6.47
CA SER A 26 26.71 -0.42 -7.77
C SER A 26 25.25 -0.65 -8.21
N ALA A 27 24.78 0.19 -9.14
CA ALA A 27 23.48 0.07 -9.81
C ALA A 27 23.41 -1.00 -10.92
N GLU A 28 24.48 -1.78 -11.19
CA GLU A 28 24.51 -2.74 -12.30
C GLU A 28 24.19 -4.19 -11.91
N THR A 29 24.12 -4.53 -10.62
CA THR A 29 23.91 -5.93 -10.18
C THR A 29 22.46 -6.27 -9.83
N ASN A 30 21.55 -5.29 -9.79
CA ASN A 30 20.17 -5.50 -9.33
C ASN A 30 19.19 -5.90 -10.43
N GLU A 31 19.45 -5.58 -11.70
CA GLU A 31 18.46 -5.80 -12.76
C GLU A 31 18.16 -7.29 -12.98
N LEU A 32 19.18 -8.15 -12.87
CA LEU A 32 19.04 -9.61 -12.96
C LEU A 32 18.46 -10.26 -11.70
N ASP A 33 18.61 -9.64 -10.53
CA ASP A 33 18.11 -10.21 -9.27
C ASP A 33 16.63 -9.84 -9.05
N TYR A 34 16.22 -8.63 -9.45
CA TYR A 34 14.82 -8.20 -9.43
C TYR A 34 13.92 -9.05 -10.34
N GLN A 35 14.40 -9.37 -11.55
CA GLN A 35 13.66 -10.24 -12.48
C GLN A 35 13.57 -11.70 -12.01
N ASN A 36 14.47 -12.14 -11.12
CA ASN A 36 14.45 -13.49 -10.56
C ASN A 36 13.59 -13.61 -9.28
N ILE A 37 13.42 -12.52 -8.53
CA ILE A 37 12.56 -12.46 -7.33
C ILE A 37 11.07 -12.34 -7.71
N LEU A 38 10.79 -11.72 -8.85
CA LEU A 38 9.45 -11.56 -9.39
C LEU A 38 9.30 -12.41 -10.65
N ASN A 39 8.75 -13.62 -10.51
CA ASN A 39 8.11 -14.37 -11.61
C ASN A 39 6.86 -13.65 -12.14
N PHE A 40 6.93 -12.33 -12.32
CA PHE A 40 5.81 -11.48 -12.66
C PHE A 40 5.80 -11.26 -14.16
N GLN A 41 4.59 -11.33 -14.73
CA GLN A 41 4.30 -10.96 -16.11
C GLN A 41 5.01 -9.65 -16.47
N PRO A 42 5.44 -9.43 -17.73
CA PRO A 42 5.94 -8.11 -18.14
C PRO A 42 4.86 -7.08 -17.77
N LEU A 43 5.14 -6.27 -16.73
CA LEU A 43 4.20 -5.30 -16.19
C LEU A 43 3.93 -4.28 -17.29
N SER A 44 2.72 -4.29 -17.82
CA SER A 44 2.31 -3.40 -18.90
C SER A 44 2.30 -1.96 -18.42
N GLU A 45 2.51 -1.00 -19.31
CA GLU A 45 2.21 0.39 -19.01
C GLU A 45 0.69 0.56 -18.84
N PRO A 46 0.22 1.38 -17.89
CA PRO A 46 -1.21 1.62 -17.73
C PRO A 46 -1.77 2.35 -18.97
N PRO A 47 -2.98 2.00 -19.44
CA PRO A 47 -3.60 2.69 -20.56
C PRO A 47 -3.78 4.18 -20.31
N GLU A 48 -3.54 5.00 -21.34
CA GLU A 48 -3.76 6.45 -21.28
C GLU A 48 -5.23 6.83 -21.53
N PRO A 49 -5.73 7.94 -20.94
CA PRO A 49 -5.02 8.85 -20.04
C PRO A 49 -4.85 8.27 -18.62
N ILE A 50 -3.71 8.58 -18.00
CA ILE A 50 -3.42 8.19 -16.61
C ILE A 50 -3.63 9.41 -15.72
N ARG A 51 -4.40 9.26 -14.65
CA ARG A 51 -4.61 10.30 -13.64
C ARG A 51 -4.34 9.73 -12.25
N GLN A 52 -3.27 10.19 -11.62
CA GLN A 52 -3.03 9.86 -10.22
C GLN A 52 -4.09 10.50 -9.32
N VAL A 53 -4.37 9.82 -8.22
CA VAL A 53 -5.37 10.26 -7.25
C VAL A 53 -4.70 11.14 -6.21
N ALA A 54 -5.22 12.35 -6.03
CA ALA A 54 -4.74 13.28 -5.02
C ALA A 54 -5.25 12.88 -3.63
N GLU A 55 -4.45 13.15 -2.59
CA GLU A 55 -4.78 12.75 -1.21
C GLU A 55 -6.01 13.46 -0.62
N PHE A 56 -6.41 14.59 -1.19
CA PHE A 56 -7.61 15.34 -0.80
C PHE A 56 -8.88 14.89 -1.53
N GLU A 57 -8.79 13.91 -2.44
CA GLU A 57 -9.96 13.28 -3.04
C GLU A 57 -10.65 12.34 -2.04
N PRO A 58 -11.94 12.00 -2.25
CA PRO A 58 -12.63 11.03 -1.41
C PRO A 58 -11.86 9.72 -1.30
N MET A 59 -11.69 9.25 -0.07
CA MET A 59 -10.98 8.02 0.25
C MET A 59 -11.89 7.05 0.97
N GLU A 60 -11.60 5.78 0.80
CA GLU A 60 -12.45 4.67 1.26
C GLU A 60 -11.81 3.93 2.44
N GLY A 61 -10.51 4.15 2.64
CA GLY A 61 -9.78 3.58 3.77
C GLY A 61 -8.38 4.12 3.97
N VAL A 62 -7.69 3.58 4.96
CA VAL A 62 -6.29 3.84 5.29
C VAL A 62 -5.51 2.53 5.44
N LEU A 63 -4.28 2.49 4.91
CA LEU A 63 -3.42 1.31 4.99
C LEU A 63 -2.37 1.52 6.08
N ILE A 64 -2.43 0.70 7.12
CA ILE A 64 -1.48 0.71 8.23
C ILE A 64 -0.84 -0.66 8.41
N ARG A 65 0.22 -0.75 9.21
CA ARG A 65 0.94 -2.00 9.42
C ARG A 65 1.22 -2.25 10.89
N TYR A 66 1.05 -3.50 11.33
CA TYR A 66 1.46 -3.96 12.64
C TYR A 66 2.85 -4.65 12.58
N SER A 67 3.80 -4.42 13.48
CA SER A 67 3.76 -3.59 14.71
C SER A 67 3.56 -2.10 14.43
N PHE A 68 2.65 -1.48 15.17
CA PHE A 68 2.17 -0.12 14.91
C PHE A 68 3.24 0.94 15.16
N GLY A 69 3.31 1.92 14.24
CA GLY A 69 4.02 3.18 14.42
C GLY A 69 3.13 4.35 14.88
N ILE A 70 1.84 4.07 15.12
CA ILE A 70 0.80 5.03 15.53
C ILE A 70 0.04 4.49 16.76
N SER A 71 -0.65 5.35 17.48
CA SER A 71 -1.37 4.94 18.69
C SER A 71 -2.73 4.30 18.37
N TYR A 72 -3.26 3.51 19.30
CA TYR A 72 -4.59 2.90 19.14
C TYR A 72 -5.70 3.97 19.09
N GLU A 73 -5.51 5.10 19.75
CA GLU A 73 -6.45 6.22 19.68
C GLU A 73 -6.59 6.72 18.23
N ILE A 74 -5.47 6.93 17.51
CA ILE A 74 -5.52 7.35 16.10
C ILE A 74 -6.17 6.26 15.23
N ILE A 75 -5.89 4.98 15.49
CA ILE A 75 -6.51 3.87 14.77
C ILE A 75 -8.03 3.85 15.00
N ALA A 76 -8.48 4.03 16.24
CA ALA A 76 -9.89 4.08 16.59
C ALA A 76 -10.59 5.25 15.90
N GLU A 77 -10.00 6.46 15.92
CA GLU A 77 -10.56 7.63 15.25
C GLU A 77 -10.68 7.43 13.73
N MET A 78 -9.66 6.86 13.06
CA MET A 78 -9.76 6.55 11.62
C MET A 78 -10.89 5.55 11.32
N ALA A 79 -11.08 4.57 12.20
CA ALA A 79 -12.11 3.54 12.08
C ALA A 79 -13.54 4.04 12.35
N GLU A 80 -13.74 5.32 12.69
CA GLU A 80 -15.09 5.91 12.77
C GLU A 80 -15.62 6.30 11.37
N ASP A 81 -14.74 6.72 10.46
CA ASP A 81 -15.12 7.31 9.17
C ASP A 81 -14.79 6.43 7.95
N VAL A 82 -13.67 5.69 7.98
CA VAL A 82 -13.15 4.95 6.82
C VAL A 82 -12.66 3.56 7.21
N GLU A 83 -12.47 2.68 6.23
CA GLU A 83 -11.93 1.34 6.48
C GLU A 83 -10.44 1.41 6.87
N VAL A 84 -10.08 0.76 7.98
CA VAL A 84 -8.68 0.59 8.37
C VAL A 84 -8.19 -0.79 7.92
N VAL A 85 -7.37 -0.82 6.87
CA VAL A 85 -6.70 -2.04 6.41
C VAL A 85 -5.38 -2.19 7.13
N THR A 86 -5.24 -3.27 7.90
CA THR A 86 -4.03 -3.53 8.69
C THR A 86 -3.20 -4.65 8.09
N ILE A 87 -1.97 -4.35 7.67
CA ILE A 87 -0.98 -5.34 7.25
C ILE A 87 -0.49 -6.12 8.47
N VAL A 88 -0.59 -7.45 8.38
CA VAL A 88 -0.09 -8.41 9.36
C VAL A 88 0.64 -9.54 8.65
N ALA A 89 1.71 -10.09 9.23
CA ALA A 89 2.51 -11.14 8.60
C ALA A 89 1.89 -12.54 8.68
N SER A 90 0.83 -12.74 9.48
CA SER A 90 0.16 -14.05 9.61
C SER A 90 -1.22 -13.97 10.24
N SER A 91 -2.03 -15.02 10.09
CA SER A 91 -3.33 -15.15 10.77
C SER A 91 -3.23 -15.15 12.31
N SER A 92 -2.11 -15.63 12.87
CA SER A 92 -1.84 -15.55 14.30
C SER A 92 -1.69 -14.09 14.75
N GLN A 93 -0.97 -13.30 13.96
CA GLN A 93 -0.78 -11.87 14.21
C GLN A 93 -2.08 -11.08 14.00
N GLN A 94 -2.88 -11.45 12.99
CA GLN A 94 -4.24 -10.94 12.83
C GLN A 94 -5.08 -11.15 14.08
N SER A 95 -5.14 -12.38 14.60
CA SER A 95 -5.92 -12.73 15.79
C SER A 95 -5.47 -11.93 17.03
N TYR A 96 -4.16 -11.72 17.14
CA TYR A 96 -3.58 -10.86 18.17
C TYR A 96 -4.05 -9.40 18.02
N VAL A 97 -3.92 -8.83 16.82
CA VAL A 97 -4.31 -7.44 16.54
C VAL A 97 -5.81 -7.23 16.75
N VAL A 98 -6.67 -8.15 16.30
CA VAL A 98 -8.13 -8.09 16.57
C VAL A 98 -8.41 -7.99 18.06
N SER A 99 -7.71 -8.80 18.87
CA SER A 99 -7.84 -8.74 20.33
C SER A 99 -7.36 -7.39 20.89
N GLN A 100 -6.29 -6.81 20.36
CA GLN A 100 -5.83 -5.47 20.76
C GLN A 100 -6.83 -4.38 20.37
N TYR A 101 -7.35 -4.41 19.14
CA TYR A 101 -8.36 -3.48 18.65
C TYR A 101 -9.62 -3.51 19.51
N GLN A 102 -10.14 -4.70 19.82
CA GLN A 102 -11.29 -4.86 20.70
C GLN A 102 -11.05 -4.27 22.10
N ASN A 103 -9.85 -4.47 22.67
CA ASN A 103 -9.50 -3.96 24.00
C ASN A 103 -9.28 -2.44 24.03
N ASN A 104 -8.96 -1.83 22.89
CA ASN A 104 -8.69 -0.39 22.77
C ASN A 104 -9.83 0.37 22.08
N GLY A 105 -11.01 -0.24 21.93
CA GLY A 105 -12.22 0.44 21.43
C GLY A 105 -12.22 0.75 19.93
N VAL A 106 -11.37 0.09 19.15
CA VAL A 106 -11.37 0.24 17.68
C VAL A 106 -12.61 -0.46 17.11
N ASN A 107 -13.35 0.23 16.23
CA ASN A 107 -14.52 -0.33 15.57
C ASN A 107 -14.12 -1.41 14.54
N LEU A 108 -14.20 -2.68 14.96
CA LEU A 108 -13.84 -3.83 14.13
C LEU A 108 -14.71 -3.99 12.87
N ASN A 109 -15.89 -3.36 12.79
CA ASN A 109 -16.71 -3.42 11.57
C ASN A 109 -16.12 -2.58 10.42
N HIS A 110 -15.23 -1.63 10.74
CA HIS A 110 -14.49 -0.81 9.77
C HIS A 110 -13.01 -1.24 9.70
N CYS A 111 -12.70 -2.51 10.00
CA CYS A 111 -11.34 -3.03 9.96
C CYS A 111 -11.25 -4.27 9.07
N SER A 112 -10.21 -4.31 8.23
CA SER A 112 -9.81 -5.50 7.49
C SER A 112 -8.30 -5.69 7.52
N PHE A 113 -7.82 -6.77 6.93
CA PHE A 113 -6.44 -7.23 7.10
C PHE A 113 -5.84 -7.73 5.79
N LEU A 114 -4.63 -7.25 5.49
CA LEU A 114 -3.78 -7.82 4.45
C LEU A 114 -2.75 -8.74 5.12
N ILE A 115 -2.78 -10.04 4.80
CA ILE A 115 -1.78 -10.98 5.31
C ILE A 115 -0.57 -11.01 4.36
N ALA A 116 0.47 -10.25 4.70
CA ALA A 116 1.71 -10.18 3.92
C ALA A 116 2.92 -9.89 4.82
N PRO A 117 4.10 -10.48 4.52
CA PRO A 117 5.32 -10.10 5.22
C PRO A 117 5.65 -8.63 4.94
N SER A 118 6.16 -7.93 5.95
CA SER A 118 6.58 -6.53 5.86
C SER A 118 7.73 -6.28 6.84
N ASP A 119 8.64 -5.39 6.49
CA ASP A 119 9.83 -5.05 7.25
C ASP A 119 9.58 -3.86 8.20
N SER A 120 8.67 -2.95 7.84
CA SER A 120 8.45 -1.72 8.60
C SER A 120 7.03 -1.19 8.57
N TYR A 121 6.73 -0.21 9.45
CA TYR A 121 5.41 0.43 9.54
C TYR A 121 5.22 1.65 8.63
N TRP A 122 6.20 1.99 7.79
CA TRP A 122 6.14 3.17 6.91
C TRP A 122 5.32 2.91 5.65
N THR A 123 4.04 2.55 5.80
CA THR A 123 3.12 2.25 4.68
C THR A 123 2.97 3.42 3.70
N ARG A 124 3.25 4.66 4.12
CA ARG A 124 3.33 5.81 3.19
C ARG A 124 4.47 5.67 2.19
N ASP A 125 5.60 5.11 2.59
CA ASP A 125 6.79 5.09 1.74
C ASP A 125 6.75 3.97 0.71
N TYR A 126 6.24 2.79 1.08
CA TYR A 126 6.24 1.60 0.23
C TYR A 126 4.84 1.15 -0.21
N GLY A 127 3.79 1.78 0.31
CA GLY A 127 2.41 1.39 0.01
C GLY A 127 2.04 1.68 -1.45
N PRO A 128 0.91 1.11 -1.89
CA PRO A 128 0.45 1.27 -3.27
C PRO A 128 0.19 2.74 -3.61
N TRP A 129 0.66 3.17 -4.78
CA TRP A 129 0.15 4.39 -5.41
C TRP A 129 -1.05 4.05 -6.29
N PHE A 130 -1.95 5.01 -6.47
CA PHE A 130 -3.20 4.79 -7.17
C PHE A 130 -3.36 5.74 -8.34
N ALA A 131 -3.81 5.19 -9.47
CA ALA A 131 -4.17 5.99 -10.64
C ALA A 131 -5.41 5.43 -11.32
N PHE A 132 -6.25 6.31 -11.85
CA PHE A 132 -7.25 5.95 -12.84
C PHE A 132 -6.58 5.85 -14.21
N THR A 133 -6.85 4.76 -14.92
CA THR A 133 -6.30 4.51 -16.25
C THR A 133 -7.33 4.85 -17.34
N GLY A 134 -6.90 4.82 -18.61
CA GLY A 134 -7.77 5.01 -19.77
C GLY A 134 -8.87 3.96 -19.95
N ASN A 135 -8.88 2.91 -19.13
CA ASN A 135 -9.99 1.95 -19.02
C ASN A 135 -11.07 2.39 -18.02
N ASP A 136 -10.95 3.59 -17.42
CA ASP A 136 -11.80 4.07 -16.32
C ASP A 136 -11.77 3.15 -15.08
N GLU A 137 -10.64 2.48 -14.84
CA GLU A 137 -10.43 1.60 -13.69
C GLU A 137 -9.33 2.15 -12.76
N LEU A 138 -9.42 1.81 -11.48
CA LEU A 138 -8.36 2.08 -10.51
C LEU A 138 -7.27 1.03 -10.65
N GLY A 139 -6.04 1.47 -10.84
CA GLY A 139 -4.86 0.62 -10.83
C GLY A 139 -3.90 0.95 -9.69
N VAL A 140 -3.16 -0.07 -9.26
CA VAL A 140 -2.02 0.07 -8.36
C VAL A 140 -0.77 0.33 -9.20
N ILE A 141 -0.08 1.42 -8.90
CA ILE A 141 1.23 1.75 -9.46
C ILE A 141 2.29 1.34 -8.43
N ASP A 142 3.08 0.34 -8.78
CA ASP A 142 4.21 -0.15 -8.03
C ASP A 142 5.50 0.53 -8.49
N PHE A 143 6.49 0.62 -7.60
CA PHE A 143 7.79 1.25 -7.83
C PHE A 143 8.84 0.54 -6.98
N THR A 144 10.11 0.69 -7.35
CA THR A 144 11.19 0.15 -6.52
C THR A 144 11.34 0.99 -5.26
N TYR A 145 11.09 0.43 -4.08
CA TYR A 145 11.29 1.10 -2.81
C TYR A 145 12.78 1.32 -2.53
N ASN A 146 13.16 2.57 -2.28
CA ASN A 146 14.56 2.99 -2.13
C ASN A 146 15.20 2.66 -0.76
N ARG A 147 14.80 1.56 -0.13
CA ARG A 147 15.39 1.01 1.11
C ARG A 147 15.66 -0.48 0.93
N PRO A 148 16.67 -1.06 1.61
CA PRO A 148 16.93 -2.49 1.56
C PRO A 148 15.89 -3.27 2.40
N ARG A 149 14.63 -3.22 1.98
CA ARG A 149 13.45 -3.76 2.65
C ARG A 149 12.56 -4.48 1.63
N PRO A 150 12.95 -5.72 1.24
CA PRO A 150 12.31 -6.43 0.16
C PRO A 150 10.86 -6.83 0.44
N ASN A 151 10.48 -7.04 1.71
CA ASN A 151 9.09 -7.38 2.04
C ASN A 151 8.20 -6.14 1.94
N ASP A 152 8.69 -4.98 2.38
CA ASP A 152 7.99 -3.70 2.17
C ASP A 152 7.79 -3.41 0.67
N ASN A 153 8.82 -3.63 -0.15
CA ASN A 153 8.78 -3.46 -1.60
C ASN A 153 7.74 -4.37 -2.29
N ALA A 154 7.36 -5.49 -1.68
CA ALA A 154 6.39 -6.42 -2.24
C ALA A 154 4.93 -6.09 -1.88
N ILE A 155 4.70 -5.12 -0.98
CA ILE A 155 3.35 -4.80 -0.48
C ILE A 155 2.40 -4.29 -1.57
N PRO A 156 2.78 -3.41 -2.52
CA PRO A 156 1.87 -2.98 -3.59
C PRO A 156 1.32 -4.15 -4.40
N SER A 157 2.18 -5.12 -4.74
CA SER A 157 1.78 -6.34 -5.46
C SER A 157 0.84 -7.23 -4.62
N ALA A 158 1.16 -7.42 -3.34
CA ALA A 158 0.29 -8.18 -2.43
C ALA A 158 -1.09 -7.53 -2.27
N TYR A 159 -1.13 -6.21 -2.12
CA TYR A 159 -2.37 -5.43 -2.01
C TYR A 159 -3.20 -5.51 -3.29
N ALA A 160 -2.58 -5.31 -4.46
CA ALA A 160 -3.29 -5.42 -5.74
C ALA A 160 -3.90 -6.82 -5.95
N SER A 161 -3.16 -7.88 -5.60
CA SER A 161 -3.65 -9.25 -5.67
C SER A 161 -4.82 -9.50 -4.71
N ASP A 162 -4.75 -9.01 -3.48
CA ASP A 162 -5.79 -9.17 -2.47
C ASP A 162 -7.10 -8.45 -2.86
N GLN A 163 -6.96 -7.25 -3.44
CA GLN A 163 -8.09 -6.41 -3.86
C GLN A 163 -8.60 -6.70 -5.28
N GLY A 164 -7.90 -7.54 -6.04
CA GLY A 164 -8.23 -7.83 -7.45
C GLY A 164 -8.06 -6.63 -8.37
N LEU A 165 -7.09 -5.75 -8.08
CA LEU A 165 -6.78 -4.55 -8.87
C LEU A 165 -5.67 -4.84 -9.90
N PRO A 166 -5.68 -4.17 -11.06
CA PRO A 166 -4.56 -4.22 -11.99
C PRO A 166 -3.31 -3.60 -11.35
N LEU A 167 -2.17 -4.27 -11.54
CA LEU A 167 -0.85 -3.83 -11.09
C LEU A 167 -0.03 -3.36 -12.29
N TYR A 168 0.52 -2.16 -12.19
CA TYR A 168 1.43 -1.58 -13.15
C TYR A 168 2.74 -1.23 -12.45
N PHE A 169 3.87 -1.32 -13.16
CA PHE A 169 5.17 -1.03 -12.56
C PHE A 169 5.83 0.18 -13.22
N MET A 170 6.21 1.12 -12.38
CA MET A 170 7.01 2.27 -12.74
C MET A 170 8.47 1.96 -12.38
N PRO A 171 9.39 1.86 -13.37
CA PRO A 171 10.79 1.49 -13.13
C PRO A 171 11.61 2.65 -12.58
N LEU A 172 11.18 3.20 -11.44
CA LEU A 172 11.86 4.26 -10.69
C LEU A 172 12.05 3.84 -9.24
N GLU A 173 13.21 4.18 -8.69
CA GLU A 173 13.44 4.07 -7.25
C GLU A 173 12.83 5.27 -6.52
N GLN A 174 11.88 5.01 -5.62
CA GLN A 174 11.10 6.06 -4.96
C GLN A 174 10.73 5.71 -3.51
N ALA A 175 10.13 6.69 -2.83
CA ALA A 175 9.38 6.52 -1.60
C ALA A 175 8.15 7.44 -1.65
N GLY A 176 6.97 6.92 -1.31
CA GLY A 176 5.72 7.69 -1.35
C GLY A 176 5.70 8.93 -0.44
N GLY A 177 6.46 8.95 0.66
CA GLY A 177 6.62 10.16 1.49
C GLY A 177 7.33 11.33 0.79
N ASN A 178 7.96 11.10 -0.36
CA ASN A 178 8.62 12.12 -1.19
C ASN A 178 7.81 12.43 -2.48
N TYR A 179 6.52 12.08 -2.49
CA TYR A 179 5.63 12.26 -3.63
C TYR A 179 4.27 12.84 -3.18
N MET A 180 3.73 13.76 -3.96
CA MET A 180 2.38 14.32 -3.80
C MET A 180 1.82 14.71 -5.16
N THR A 181 0.51 14.58 -5.33
CA THR A 181 -0.24 14.92 -6.55
C THR A 181 -1.57 15.56 -6.22
#